data_AF-A0A2A4L4F1-F1
#
_entry.id   AF-A0A2A4L4F1-F1
#
_cell.length_a   1.000
_cell.length_b   1.000
_cell.length_c   1.000
_cell.angle_alpha   90.00
_cell.angle_beta   90.00
_cell.angle_gamma   90.00
#
_symmetry.space_group_name_H-M   'P 1'
#
loop_
_entity.id
_entity.type
_entity.pdbx_description
1 polymer ?
#
loop_
_entity_poly.entity_id
_entity_poly.type
_entity_poly.pdbx_seq_one_letter_code
_entity_poly.pdbx_strand_id
1 'polypeptide(L)'
;MKTKFIPAILACSAILASANMVPASTQTPAVAPAPLHPYPAYPQQAMPPQDYFNGLPKNINSQIQNLHPGAFIVDVDWEEYGYEVKLNNYMELYFDRNGNFLG
;
A
#
# COMPACT_ATOMS: atom_id res chain seq x y z
N MET A 1 -55.54 -21.19 -7.34
CA MET A 1 -54.60 -22.23 -7.84
C MET A 1 -53.28 -22.07 -7.09
N LYS A 2 -52.77 -23.19 -6.56
CA LYS A 2 -51.49 -23.29 -5.85
C LYS A 2 -50.40 -23.52 -6.89
N THR A 3 -49.36 -22.69 -6.95
CA THR A 3 -48.09 -23.03 -7.62
C THR A 3 -46.94 -22.77 -6.67
N LYS A 4 -46.12 -23.80 -6.50
CA LYS A 4 -45.07 -23.99 -5.50
C LYS A 4 -43.70 -23.63 -6.09
N PHE A 5 -42.85 -23.08 -5.21
CA PHE A 5 -41.38 -23.15 -5.08
C PHE A 5 -40.48 -23.50 -6.29
N ILE A 6 -39.35 -22.79 -6.43
CA ILE A 6 -37.97 -23.29 -6.15
C ILE A 6 -36.94 -22.12 -6.24
N PRO A 7 -35.83 -22.14 -5.46
CA PRO A 7 -34.96 -21.00 -5.18
C PRO A 7 -33.66 -21.01 -6.00
N ALA A 8 -33.08 -19.83 -6.30
CA ALA A 8 -31.68 -19.73 -6.72
C ALA A 8 -31.10 -18.31 -6.60
N ILE A 9 -29.87 -18.27 -6.08
CA ILE A 9 -28.81 -17.29 -6.36
C ILE A 9 -28.74 -16.05 -5.44
N LEU A 10 -27.98 -16.25 -4.37
CA LEU A 10 -26.76 -15.50 -4.02
C LEU A 10 -26.67 -14.07 -4.59
N ALA A 11 -26.97 -13.09 -3.73
CA ALA A 11 -26.42 -11.75 -3.84
C ALA A 11 -25.82 -11.39 -2.47
N CYS A 12 -24.52 -11.65 -2.32
CA CYS A 12 -23.72 -10.85 -1.41
C CYS A 12 -23.73 -9.41 -1.92
N SER A 13 -23.90 -8.46 -1.00
CA SER A 13 -23.32 -7.11 -0.97
C SER A 13 -24.36 -6.06 -0.60
N ALA A 14 -24.49 -5.81 0.70
CA ALA A 14 -24.82 -4.48 1.22
C ALA A 14 -24.46 -4.47 2.71
N ILE A 15 -23.18 -4.26 3.00
CA ILE A 15 -22.73 -4.00 4.36
C ILE A 15 -22.30 -2.53 4.44
N LEU A 16 -23.14 -1.80 5.18
CA LEU A 16 -22.90 -0.65 6.05
C LEU A 16 -22.26 0.63 5.49
N ALA A 17 -23.00 1.73 5.69
CA ALA A 17 -22.41 3.01 6.06
C ALA A 17 -23.19 3.61 7.24
N SER A 18 -22.91 3.12 8.45
CA SER A 18 -23.22 3.88 9.68
C SER A 18 -21.99 4.70 10.04
N ALA A 19 -22.14 6.01 10.00
CA ALA A 19 -21.13 6.98 10.38
C ALA A 19 -20.71 6.76 11.83
N ASN A 20 -19.46 6.35 12.05
CA ASN A 20 -18.81 6.45 13.35
C ASN A 20 -17.77 7.57 13.28
N MET A 21 -18.09 8.66 13.95
CA MET A 21 -17.14 9.70 14.30
C MET A 21 -16.22 9.13 15.37
N VAL A 22 -14.98 8.81 15.00
CA VAL A 22 -13.96 8.38 15.96
C VAL A 22 -13.16 9.62 16.37
N PRO A 23 -13.23 10.09 17.62
CA PRO A 23 -12.27 11.06 18.11
C PRO A 23 -10.89 10.39 18.11
N ALA A 24 -9.88 11.09 17.58
CA ALA A 24 -8.51 10.64 17.53
C ALA A 24 -7.99 10.32 18.95
N SER A 25 -8.05 9.04 19.33
CA SER A 25 -7.24 8.51 20.41
C SER A 25 -5.88 8.17 19.83
N THR A 26 -4.83 8.83 20.34
CA THR A 26 -3.43 8.43 20.14
C THR A 26 -3.24 7.02 20.70
N GLN A 27 -3.44 6.00 19.86
CA GLN A 27 -2.99 4.66 20.12
C GLN A 27 -1.55 4.56 19.66
N THR A 28 -0.62 4.52 20.60
CA THR A 28 0.65 3.82 20.41
C THR A 28 0.30 2.37 20.06
N PRO A 29 0.64 1.87 18.86
CA PRO A 29 0.47 0.47 18.57
C PRO A 29 1.38 -0.31 19.53
N ALA A 30 0.78 -1.14 20.38
CA ALA A 30 1.52 -2.12 21.15
C ALA A 30 2.26 -3.04 20.16
N VAL A 31 3.58 -2.96 20.15
CA VAL A 31 4.44 -3.82 19.33
C VAL A 31 4.26 -5.26 19.82
N ALA A 32 3.52 -6.06 19.04
CA ALA A 32 3.57 -7.51 19.19
C ALA A 32 5.02 -7.97 18.98
N PRO A 33 5.57 -8.88 19.82
CA PRO A 33 6.95 -9.31 19.68
C PRO A 33 7.12 -9.97 18.30
N ALA A 34 7.99 -9.37 17.48
CA ALA A 34 8.36 -9.90 16.18
C ALA A 34 8.97 -11.31 16.33
N PRO A 35 8.73 -12.23 15.39
CA PRO A 35 9.42 -13.52 15.38
C PRO A 35 10.93 -13.31 15.45
N LEU A 36 11.67 -14.22 16.10
CA LEU A 36 13.12 -14.11 16.19
C LEU A 36 13.75 -14.40 14.82
N HIS A 37 13.96 -13.36 14.01
CA HIS A 37 14.72 -13.45 12.76
C HIS A 37 16.23 -13.38 13.10
N PRO A 38 17.08 -14.31 12.61
CA PRO A 38 18.52 -14.32 12.90
C PRO A 38 19.33 -13.20 12.21
N TYR A 39 18.68 -12.29 11.50
CA TYR A 39 19.34 -11.19 10.80
C TYR A 39 19.31 -9.92 11.68
N PRO A 40 20.39 -9.11 11.69
CA PRO A 40 20.44 -7.89 12.47
C PRO A 40 19.23 -7.01 12.14
N ALA A 41 18.52 -6.59 13.20
CA ALA A 41 17.50 -5.57 13.08
C ALA A 41 18.18 -4.28 12.61
N TYR A 42 18.15 -4.03 11.30
CA TYR A 42 18.40 -2.70 10.78
C TYR A 42 17.44 -1.77 11.54
N PRO A 43 17.92 -0.69 12.20
CA PRO A 43 17.01 0.27 12.79
C PRO A 43 16.01 0.60 11.71
N GLN A 44 14.72 0.40 12.00
CA GLN A 44 13.63 0.75 11.10
C GLN A 44 13.90 2.21 10.71
N GLN A 45 14.51 2.40 9.54
CA GLN A 45 14.76 3.74 9.01
C GLN A 45 13.35 4.27 8.90
N ALA A 46 13.01 5.21 9.77
CA ALA A 46 11.72 5.86 9.77
C ALA A 46 11.45 6.18 8.30
N MET A 47 10.40 5.58 7.75
CA MET A 47 10.05 5.69 6.35
C MET A 47 10.31 7.13 5.94
N PRO A 48 11.23 7.39 4.99
CA PRO A 48 11.52 8.77 4.61
C PRO A 48 10.17 9.42 4.31
N PRO A 49 9.95 10.67 4.75
CA PRO A 49 8.67 11.36 4.53
C PRO A 49 8.20 11.11 3.09
N GLN A 50 6.93 10.79 2.88
CA GLN A 50 6.43 10.31 1.58
C GLN A 50 6.75 11.26 0.41
N ASP A 51 6.98 12.54 0.73
CA ASP A 51 7.34 13.62 -0.18
C ASP A 51 8.87 13.88 -0.25
N TYR A 52 9.72 12.94 0.19
CA TYR A 52 11.19 13.10 0.24
C TYR A 52 11.81 13.28 -1.15
N PHE A 53 11.26 12.60 -2.15
CA PHE A 53 11.73 12.67 -3.53
C PHE A 53 11.05 13.83 -4.27
N ASN A 54 11.60 15.03 -4.07
CA ASN A 54 11.12 16.23 -4.75
C ASN A 54 11.16 16.03 -6.27
N GLY A 55 9.99 16.16 -6.93
CA GLY A 55 9.84 15.91 -8.37
C GLY A 55 9.28 14.53 -8.74
N LEU A 56 9.06 13.63 -7.76
CA LEU A 56 8.38 12.36 -7.98
C LEU A 56 6.85 12.55 -7.94
N PRO A 57 6.08 12.04 -8.94
CA PRO A 57 4.63 12.07 -8.92
C PRO A 57 4.03 11.39 -7.67
N LYS A 58 3.06 12.06 -7.02
CA LYS A 58 2.47 11.59 -5.75
C LYS A 58 1.73 10.25 -5.87
N ASN A 59 1.22 9.93 -7.05
CA ASN A 59 0.52 8.66 -7.33
C ASN A 59 1.45 7.45 -7.22
N ILE A 60 2.75 7.58 -7.51
CA ILE A 60 3.71 6.47 -7.45
C ILE A 60 3.71 5.81 -6.07
N ASN A 61 3.69 6.61 -5.00
CA ASN A 61 3.68 6.09 -3.65
C ASN A 61 2.44 5.24 -3.34
N SER A 62 1.26 5.71 -3.76
CA SER A 62 0.02 4.93 -3.62
C SER A 62 0.07 3.61 -4.39
N GLN A 63 0.69 3.59 -5.57
CA GLN A 63 0.84 2.35 -6.34
C GLN A 63 1.81 1.38 -5.66
N ILE A 64 2.92 1.87 -5.12
CA ILE A 64 3.88 1.07 -4.35
C ILE A 64 3.20 0.43 -3.15
N GLN A 65 2.42 1.18 -2.37
CA GLN A 65 1.73 0.62 -1.21
C GLN A 65 0.66 -0.43 -1.59
N ASN A 66 0.07 -0.32 -2.78
CA ASN A 66 -0.89 -1.31 -3.29
C ASN A 66 -0.20 -2.60 -3.78
N LEU A 67 0.95 -2.49 -4.44
CA LEU A 67 1.68 -3.62 -5.04
C LEU A 67 2.59 -4.31 -4.01
N HIS A 68 3.22 -3.53 -3.14
CA HIS A 68 4.19 -3.98 -2.14
C HIS A 68 3.86 -3.35 -0.77
N PRO A 69 2.82 -3.82 -0.07
CA PRO A 69 2.42 -3.27 1.22
C PRO A 69 3.57 -3.25 2.23
N GLY A 70 3.84 -2.08 2.80
CA GLY A 70 4.90 -1.89 3.78
C GLY A 70 6.32 -1.77 3.19
N ALA A 71 6.46 -1.83 1.87
CA ALA A 71 7.70 -1.44 1.21
C ALA A 71 7.84 0.09 1.17
N PHE A 72 9.07 0.57 1.14
CA PHE A 72 9.39 1.98 0.99
C PHE A 72 10.51 2.18 -0.02
N ILE A 73 10.53 3.37 -0.63
CA ILE A 73 11.51 3.76 -1.63
C ILE A 73 12.86 3.95 -0.94
N VAL A 74 13.89 3.28 -1.47
CA VAL A 74 15.28 3.46 -1.04
C VAL A 74 16.08 4.28 -2.05
N ASP A 75 15.68 4.28 -3.32
CA ASP A 75 16.33 5.06 -4.36
C ASP A 75 15.37 5.38 -5.53
N VAL A 76 15.68 6.46 -6.25
CA VAL A 76 14.94 6.89 -7.45
C VAL A 76 15.93 7.39 -8.50
N ASP A 77 15.93 6.72 -9.65
CA ASP A 77 16.71 7.10 -10.82
C ASP A 77 15.81 7.74 -11.90
N TRP A 78 16.35 8.73 -12.61
CA TRP A 78 15.66 9.42 -13.70
C TRP A 78 16.11 8.86 -15.03
N GLU A 79 15.14 8.33 -15.77
CA GLU A 79 15.38 7.68 -17.05
C GLU A 79 14.69 8.44 -18.18
N GLU A 80 15.06 8.14 -19.43
CA GLU A 80 14.45 8.78 -20.60
C GLU A 80 12.92 8.59 -20.62
N TYR A 81 12.46 7.40 -20.21
CA TYR A 81 11.04 7.04 -20.14
C TYR A 81 10.31 7.58 -18.90
N GLY A 82 11.03 7.93 -17.82
CA GLY A 82 10.42 8.34 -16.57
C GLY A 82 11.30 8.04 -15.35
N TYR A 83 10.83 7.14 -14.49
CA TYR A 83 11.42 6.86 -13.19
C TYR A 83 11.68 5.37 -13.01
N GLU A 84 12.85 5.04 -12.50
CA GLU A 84 13.15 3.74 -11.90
C GLU A 84 13.17 3.89 -10.38
N VAL A 85 12.33 3.12 -9.69
CA VAL A 85 12.14 3.22 -8.24
C VAL A 85 12.61 1.94 -7.59
N LYS A 86 13.65 2.03 -6.76
CA LYS A 86 14.17 0.90 -5.99
C LYS A 86 13.53 0.86 -4.62
N LEU A 87 13.06 -0.32 -4.21
CA LEU A 87 12.40 -0.55 -2.93
C LEU A 87 13.32 -1.28 -1.94
N ASN A 88 13.02 -1.16 -0.65
CA ASN A 88 13.79 -1.80 0.43
C ASN A 88 13.75 -3.34 0.42
N ASN A 89 12.82 -3.93 -0.34
CA ASN A 89 12.70 -5.38 -0.56
C ASN A 89 13.40 -5.85 -1.84
N TYR A 90 14.33 -5.04 -2.38
CA TYR A 90 15.11 -5.32 -3.59
C TYR A 90 14.30 -5.39 -4.90
N MET A 91 13.05 -4.93 -4.87
CA MET A 91 12.23 -4.77 -6.08
C MET A 91 12.55 -3.44 -6.76
N GLU A 92 12.52 -3.46 -8.09
CA GLU A 92 12.61 -2.28 -8.94
C GLU A 92 11.27 -2.14 -9.68
N LEU A 93 10.75 -0.91 -9.73
CA LEU A 93 9.50 -0.58 -10.38
C LEU A 93 9.72 0.60 -11.32
N TYR A 94 9.13 0.52 -12.50
CA TYR A 94 9.30 1.50 -13.56
C TYR A 94 8.00 2.29 -13.74
N PHE A 95 8.14 3.61 -13.84
CA PHE A 95 7.01 4.52 -14.03
C PHE A 95 7.30 5.50 -15.17
N ASP A 96 6.26 5.90 -15.90
CA ASP A 96 6.39 6.99 -16.86
C ASP A 96 6.49 8.36 -16.15
N ARG A 97 6.74 9.43 -16.92
CA ARG A 97 6.84 10.81 -16.39
C ARG A 97 5.58 11.32 -15.68
N ASN A 98 4.42 10.69 -15.89
CA ASN A 98 3.16 11.02 -15.22
C ASN A 98 2.91 10.14 -13.98
N GLY A 99 3.83 9.22 -13.68
CA GLY A 99 3.72 8.26 -12.59
C GLY A 99 2.83 7.06 -12.90
N ASN A 100 2.57 6.74 -14.17
CA ASN A 100 1.88 5.51 -14.55
C ASN A 100 2.85 4.33 -14.50
N PHE A 101 2.44 3.25 -13.83
CA PHE A 101 3.24 2.03 -13.73
C PHE A 101 3.46 1.35 -15.10
N LEU A 102 4.72 1.01 -15.39
CA LEU A 102 5.16 0.38 -16.63
C LEU A 102 5.54 -1.10 -16.44
N GLY A 103 6.07 -1.47 -15.28
CA GLY A 103 6.54 -2.82 -14.98
C GLY A 103 7.40 -2.90 -13.73
#